data_AF-A0A8J1XP42-F1
#
_entry.id   AF-A0A8J1XP42-F1
#
_cell.length_a   1.000
_cell.length_b   1.000
_cell.length_c   1.000
_cell.angle_alpha   90.00
_cell.angle_beta   90.00
_cell.angle_gamma   90.00
#
_symmetry.space_group_name_H-M   'P 1'
#
loop_
_entity.id
_entity.type
_entity.pdbx_description
1 polymer ?
#
loop_
_entity_poly.entity_id
_entity_poly.type
_entity_poly.pdbx_seq_one_letter_code
_entity_poly.pdbx_strand_id
1 'polypeptide(L)'
;SSFESLGCYQGGDRRPDSVLLKNMRSSLQWSNMTPHVLECARLAIEKNLNVFGIEYYGECWGVKNDADSSLWQKKDSGCVTADWTGNYLLGSANEIALYRYAK
;
A
#
# COMPACT_ATOMS: atom_id res chain seq x y z
N SER A 1 9.32 -13.81 -0.44
CA SER A 1 8.61 -13.46 0.81
C SER A 1 7.17 -13.14 0.47
N SER A 2 6.21 -13.70 1.19
CA SER A 2 4.78 -13.35 1.07
C SER A 2 4.45 -12.16 1.99
N PHE A 3 3.39 -11.42 1.65
CA PHE A 3 2.85 -10.36 2.48
C PHE A 3 1.32 -10.49 2.52
N GLU A 4 0.73 -10.02 3.60
CA GLU A 4 -0.71 -10.06 3.85
C GLU A 4 -1.32 -8.66 3.82
N SER A 5 -2.57 -8.58 3.37
CA SER A 5 -3.33 -7.33 3.42
C SER A 5 -3.70 -7.02 4.87
N LEU A 6 -3.35 -5.83 5.34
CA LEU A 6 -3.84 -5.27 6.59
C LEU A 6 -5.19 -4.55 6.40
N GLY A 7 -5.57 -4.25 5.16
CA GLY A 7 -6.84 -3.60 4.80
C GLY A 7 -6.68 -2.17 4.25
N CYS A 8 -7.81 -1.47 4.17
CA CYS A 8 -7.91 -0.11 3.67
C CYS A 8 -7.96 0.90 4.82
N TYR A 9 -7.18 1.98 4.71
CA TYR A 9 -7.03 2.98 5.76
C TYR A 9 -7.03 4.39 5.19
N GLN A 10 -7.24 5.38 6.06
CA GLN A 10 -7.06 6.78 5.74
C GLN A 10 -5.61 7.06 5.28
N GLY A 11 -5.47 7.58 4.07
CA GLY A 11 -4.23 8.06 3.47
C GLY A 11 -4.13 9.59 3.50
N GLY A 12 -3.30 10.13 2.60
CA GLY A 12 -3.02 11.55 2.46
C GLY A 12 -2.33 12.17 3.68
N ASP A 13 -2.59 13.46 3.92
CA ASP A 13 -1.98 14.23 5.03
C ASP A 13 -2.42 13.74 6.43
N ARG A 14 -3.42 12.86 6.50
CA ARG A 14 -3.92 12.29 7.77
C ARG A 14 -3.32 10.93 8.10
N ARG A 15 -2.44 10.42 7.23
CA ARG A 15 -1.79 9.13 7.38
C ARG A 15 -0.71 9.18 8.47
N PRO A 16 -0.52 8.13 9.28
CA PRO A 16 0.63 8.01 10.17
C PRO A 16 2.00 8.11 9.47
N ASP A 17 3.07 8.24 10.27
CA ASP A 17 4.43 8.49 9.77
C ASP A 17 4.87 7.42 8.76
N SER A 18 5.14 7.90 7.56
CA SER A 18 5.41 7.08 6.38
C SER A 18 6.29 7.86 5.41
N VAL A 19 7.02 7.14 4.57
CA VAL A 19 7.94 7.70 3.58
C VAL A 19 7.52 7.27 2.18
N LEU A 20 7.54 8.21 1.24
CA LEU A 20 7.32 7.92 -0.17
C LEU A 20 8.55 7.17 -0.69
N LEU A 21 8.36 5.92 -1.12
CA LEU A 21 9.41 5.09 -1.67
C LEU A 21 9.58 5.35 -3.16
N LYS A 22 8.45 5.46 -3.89
CA LYS A 22 8.42 5.70 -5.33
C LYS A 22 7.03 6.14 -5.77
N ASN A 23 6.96 7.05 -6.73
CA ASN A 23 5.74 7.40 -7.43
C ASN A 23 5.74 6.73 -8.81
N MET A 24 4.81 5.80 -9.03
CA MET A 24 4.68 5.04 -10.29
C MET A 24 3.41 5.41 -11.07
N ARG A 25 2.75 6.52 -10.72
CA ARG A 25 1.46 6.94 -11.32
C ARG A 25 1.52 7.22 -12.81
N SER A 26 2.69 7.56 -13.34
CA SER A 26 2.88 7.80 -14.78
C SER A 26 3.00 6.51 -15.60
N SER A 27 3.08 5.34 -14.97
CA SER A 27 3.33 4.05 -15.63
C SER A 27 2.41 2.95 -15.11
N LEU A 28 1.14 3.27 -14.87
CA LEU A 28 0.14 2.33 -14.36
C LEU A 28 -0.34 1.38 -15.46
N GLN A 29 -0.42 0.10 -15.12
CA GLN A 29 -0.96 -0.93 -15.99
C GLN A 29 -2.36 -1.28 -15.49
N TRP A 30 -3.34 -0.43 -15.82
CA TRP A 30 -4.69 -0.49 -15.23
C TRP A 30 -5.40 -1.84 -15.35
N SER A 31 -5.09 -2.62 -16.38
CA SER A 31 -5.66 -3.97 -16.56
C SER A 31 -5.07 -5.01 -15.60
N ASN A 32 -3.88 -4.77 -15.06
CA ASN A 32 -3.21 -5.62 -14.10
C ASN A 32 -2.18 -4.81 -13.30
N MET A 33 -2.57 -4.39 -12.10
CA MET A 33 -1.74 -3.59 -11.20
C MET A 33 -0.96 -4.44 -10.19
N THR A 34 -1.10 -5.76 -10.22
CA THR A 34 -0.35 -6.67 -9.34
C THR A 34 1.16 -6.45 -9.40
N PRO A 35 1.80 -6.23 -10.57
CA PRO A 35 3.22 -5.87 -10.63
C PRO A 35 3.59 -4.61 -9.83
N HIS A 36 2.71 -3.60 -9.77
CA HIS A 36 2.94 -2.38 -8.98
C HIS A 36 2.93 -2.67 -7.49
N VAL A 37 2.01 -3.52 -7.02
CA VAL A 37 1.96 -3.96 -5.61
C VAL A 37 3.25 -4.69 -5.24
N LEU A 38 3.72 -5.60 -6.09
CA LEU A 38 4.96 -6.37 -5.87
C LEU A 38 6.21 -5.49 -5.89
N GLU A 39 6.24 -4.45 -6.73
CA GLU A 39 7.34 -3.48 -6.74
C GLU A 39 7.36 -2.62 -5.47
N CYS A 40 6.19 -2.17 -4.97
CA CYS A 40 6.11 -1.45 -3.70
C CYS A 40 6.59 -2.30 -2.53
N ALA A 41 6.20 -3.58 -2.50
CA ALA A 41 6.75 -4.57 -1.59
C ALA A 41 8.29 -4.59 -1.66
N ARG A 42 8.86 -4.88 -2.84
CA ARG A 42 10.31 -4.97 -3.04
C ARG A 42 11.05 -3.74 -2.51
N LEU A 43 10.56 -2.53 -2.82
CA LEU A 43 11.14 -1.27 -2.36
C LEU A 43 11.11 -1.10 -0.84
N ALA A 44 10.06 -1.59 -0.17
CA ALA A 44 9.97 -1.54 1.28
C ALA A 44 11.01 -2.45 1.95
N ILE A 45 11.23 -3.67 1.42
CA ILE A 45 12.31 -4.56 1.88
C ILE A 45 13.66 -3.88 1.75
N GLU A 46 13.95 -3.25 0.62
CA GLU A 46 15.23 -2.55 0.38
C GLU A 46 15.48 -1.40 1.36
N LYS A 47 14.41 -0.88 1.97
CA LYS A 47 14.47 0.15 3.02
C LYS A 47 14.36 -0.41 4.43
N ASN A 48 14.36 -1.73 4.61
CA ASN A 48 14.16 -2.41 5.89
C ASN A 48 12.83 -2.03 6.58
N LEU A 49 11.76 -1.87 5.78
CA LEU A 49 10.41 -1.57 6.26
C LEU A 49 9.53 -2.82 6.15
N ASN A 50 8.98 -3.26 7.27
CA ASN A 50 8.15 -4.46 7.36
C ASN A 50 6.72 -4.25 6.84
N VAL A 51 6.29 -2.99 6.76
CA VAL A 51 4.96 -2.59 6.31
C VAL A 51 5.10 -1.58 5.17
N PHE A 52 4.33 -1.79 4.12
CA PHE A 52 4.20 -0.88 3.00
C PHE A 52 2.73 -0.61 2.69
N GLY A 53 2.49 0.40 1.87
CA GLY A 53 1.16 0.64 1.35
C GLY A 53 1.15 1.25 -0.03
N ILE A 54 -0.01 1.20 -0.65
CA ILE A 54 -0.29 1.78 -1.96
C ILE A 54 -1.39 2.82 -1.84
N GLU A 55 -1.10 4.03 -2.29
CA GLU A 55 -2.03 5.16 -2.38
C GLU A 55 -2.01 5.72 -3.81
N TYR A 56 -3.02 6.48 -4.23
CA TYR A 56 -3.10 7.06 -5.58
C TYR A 56 -2.85 6.03 -6.68
N TYR A 57 -3.35 4.81 -6.47
CA TYR A 57 -3.21 3.63 -7.32
C TYR A 57 -1.77 3.14 -7.56
N GLY A 58 -0.74 3.95 -7.29
CA GLY A 58 0.63 3.66 -7.70
C GLY A 58 1.73 4.43 -6.96
N GLU A 59 1.40 5.10 -5.86
CA GLU A 59 2.40 5.61 -4.94
C GLU A 59 2.74 4.54 -3.90
N CYS A 60 4.01 4.17 -3.85
CA CYS A 60 4.54 3.23 -2.87
C CYS A 60 4.94 3.99 -1.62
N TRP A 61 4.37 3.61 -0.49
CA TRP A 61 4.68 4.17 0.81
C TRP A 61 5.26 3.09 1.72
N GLY A 62 6.27 3.44 2.50
CA GLY A 62 6.80 2.59 3.57
C GLY A 62 6.41 3.17 4.92
N VAL A 63 5.92 2.34 5.84
CA VAL A 63 5.49 2.77 7.18
C VAL A 63 6.66 2.68 8.14
N LYS A 64 6.93 3.76 8.88
CA LYS A 64 7.96 3.75 9.92
C LYS A 64 7.38 3.16 11.21
N ASN A 65 8.17 2.39 11.95
CA ASN A 65 7.79 1.76 13.23
C ASN A 65 6.61 0.78 13.14
N ASP A 66 6.59 -0.12 12.15
CA ASP A 66 5.68 -1.26 12.04
C ASP A 66 4.21 -0.95 12.36
N ALA A 67 3.49 -0.32 11.44
CA ALA A 67 2.06 0.09 11.52
C ALA A 67 1.30 -0.43 12.75
N ASP A 68 1.39 0.32 13.86
CA ASP A 68 0.50 0.15 15.01
C ASP A 68 -0.92 0.43 14.54
N SER A 69 -1.73 -0.62 14.47
CA SER A 69 -3.09 -0.55 13.93
C SER A 69 -3.99 0.42 14.67
N SER A 70 -3.66 0.83 15.90
CA SER A 70 -4.40 1.85 16.66
C SER A 70 -4.24 3.27 16.08
N LEU A 71 -3.15 3.54 15.37
CA LEU A 71 -2.88 4.83 14.73
C LEU A 71 -3.57 4.99 13.38
N TRP A 72 -3.97 3.87 12.77
CA TRP A 72 -4.51 3.85 11.42
C TRP A 72 -6.03 3.82 11.43
N GLN A 73 -6.66 4.88 10.93
CA GLN A 73 -8.10 4.93 10.76
C GLN A 73 -8.54 4.02 9.61
N LYS A 74 -9.22 2.90 9.91
CA LYS A 74 -9.81 2.01 8.91
C LYS A 74 -10.85 2.72 8.05
N LYS A 75 -10.97 2.28 6.80
CA LYS A 75 -11.98 2.72 5.83
C LYS A 75 -12.68 1.51 5.22
N ASP A 76 -13.99 1.62 5.05
CA ASP A 76 -14.81 0.57 4.42
C ASP A 76 -14.90 0.75 2.88
N SER A 77 -14.38 1.85 2.35
CA SER A 77 -14.38 2.19 0.92
C SER A 77 -13.12 2.97 0.54
N GLY A 78 -12.93 3.21 -0.76
CA GLY A 78 -11.82 4.01 -1.29
C GLY A 78 -10.54 3.21 -1.61
N CYS A 79 -10.50 1.93 -1.28
CA CYS A 79 -9.56 0.98 -1.90
C CYS A 79 -10.26 0.12 -2.95
N VAL A 80 -9.54 -0.24 -4.01
CA VAL A 80 -10.05 -1.04 -5.14
C VAL A 80 -9.15 -2.25 -5.40
N THR A 81 -9.64 -3.27 -6.10
CA THR A 81 -8.80 -4.44 -6.44
C THR A 81 -7.76 -4.09 -7.50
N ALA A 82 -6.55 -4.66 -7.38
CA ALA A 82 -5.46 -4.45 -8.31
C ALA A 82 -5.66 -5.19 -9.66
N ASP A 83 -6.46 -6.25 -9.63
CA ASP A 83 -6.83 -7.04 -10.80
C ASP A 83 -8.18 -7.74 -10.55
N TRP A 84 -8.58 -8.61 -11.48
CA TRP A 84 -9.82 -9.40 -11.41
C TRP A 84 -9.78 -10.52 -10.36
N THR A 85 -8.60 -10.91 -9.86
CA THR A 85 -8.49 -11.94 -8.83
C THR A 85 -8.90 -11.41 -7.46
N GLY A 86 -8.75 -10.10 -7.25
CA GLY A 86 -9.06 -9.46 -5.97
C GLY A 86 -8.04 -9.76 -4.87
N ASN A 87 -6.88 -10.34 -5.21
CA ASN A 87 -5.84 -10.69 -4.25
C ASN A 87 -5.17 -9.48 -3.60
N TYR A 88 -5.10 -8.37 -4.34
CA TYR A 88 -4.49 -7.13 -3.86
C TYR A 88 -5.45 -5.95 -4.03
N LEU A 89 -5.20 -4.94 -3.22
CA LEU A 89 -5.92 -3.70 -3.08
C LEU A 89 -4.97 -2.54 -3.37
N LEU A 90 -5.54 -1.47 -3.89
CA LEU A 90 -4.88 -0.21 -4.15
C LEU A 90 -5.69 0.89 -3.47
N GLY A 91 -5.03 1.79 -2.76
CA GLY A 91 -5.65 3.01 -2.30
C GLY A 91 -5.97 3.95 -3.47
N SER A 92 -7.16 4.57 -3.45
CA SER A 92 -7.59 5.55 -4.47
C SER A 92 -7.00 6.93 -4.21
N ALA A 93 -7.78 7.93 -3.78
CA ALA A 93 -7.30 9.30 -3.59
C ALA A 93 -6.88 9.60 -2.15
N ASN A 94 -7.69 9.24 -1.16
CA ASN A 94 -7.42 9.60 0.24
C ASN A 94 -7.30 8.36 1.11
N GLU A 95 -7.09 7.21 0.49
CA GLU A 95 -7.02 5.92 1.13
C GLU A 95 -5.74 5.21 0.73
N ILE A 96 -5.24 4.40 1.64
CA ILE A 96 -4.04 3.59 1.44
C ILE A 96 -4.36 2.14 1.79
N ALA A 97 -4.00 1.25 0.86
CA ALA A 97 -4.03 -0.18 1.11
C ALA A 97 -2.72 -0.59 1.78
N LEU A 98 -2.78 -1.10 3.00
CA LEU A 98 -1.60 -1.50 3.77
C LEU A 98 -1.33 -3.00 3.69
N TYR A 99 -0.05 -3.35 3.71
CA TYR A 99 0.45 -4.71 3.65
C TYR A 99 1.60 -4.92 4.62
N ARG A 100 1.66 -6.11 5.22
CA ARG A 100 2.74 -6.53 6.12
C ARG A 100 3.40 -7.79 5.61
N TYR A 101 4.72 -7.87 5.69
CA TYR A 101 5.41 -9.13 5.40
C TYR A 101 5.04 -10.21 6.40
N ALA A 102 4.68 -11.39 5.86
CA ALA A 102 4.51 -12.57 6.67
C ALA A 102 5.87 -13.02 7.20
N LYS A 103 5.92 -13.38 8.49
CA LYS A 103 7.09 -14.01 9.10
C LYS A 103 7.22 -15.46 8.68
#